data_AF-A0A496VI87-F1
#
_entry.id   AF-A0A496VI87-F1
#
_cell.length_a   1.000
_cell.length_b   1.000
_cell.length_c   1.000
_cell.angle_alpha   90.00
_cell.angle_beta   90.00
_cell.angle_gamma   90.00
#
_symmetry.space_group_name_H-M   'P 1'
#
loop_
_entity.id
_entity.type
_entity.pdbx_description
1 polymer ?
#
loop_
_entity_poly.entity_id
_entity_poly.type
_entity_poly.pdbx_seq_one_letter_code
_entity_poly.pdbx_strand_id
1 'polypeptide(L)'
;SYAFDKSGFYSNDKTSIIASDDLYLLGLLNSQVLDFVLHSIASTKRGGYFEYKPMYVQKLPIRPIDFDNPTDKTNYDKMVQQVEIMLTLNQKLAISLDSHSRTVLKRQIDATARQIDNLVYQLYNLTKREIEIVEKSL
;
A
#
# COMPACT_ATOMS: atom_id res chain seq x y z
N SER A 1 -2.18 0.84 7.39
CA SER A 1 -1.19 1.28 6.39
C SER A 1 0.22 0.97 6.86
N TYR A 2 1.15 0.92 5.91
CA TYR A 2 2.57 0.65 6.11
C TYR A 2 3.39 1.86 5.67
N ALA A 3 4.51 2.12 6.35
CA ALA A 3 5.38 3.26 6.06
C ALA A 3 6.80 2.81 5.73
N PHE A 4 7.45 3.56 4.85
CA PHE A 4 8.86 3.36 4.52
C PHE A 4 9.75 4.21 5.41
N ASP A 5 10.67 3.59 6.13
CA ASP A 5 11.60 4.28 7.02
C ASP A 5 12.99 4.39 6.38
N LYS A 6 13.36 5.61 5.99
CA LYS A 6 14.71 5.95 5.49
C LYS A 6 15.64 6.50 6.59
N SER A 7 15.10 6.76 7.78
CA SER A 7 15.80 7.48 8.85
C SER A 7 16.25 6.56 9.99
N GLY A 8 15.85 5.28 9.97
CA GLY A 8 16.27 4.30 10.97
C GLY A 8 15.63 4.55 12.35
N PHE A 9 14.34 4.90 12.35
CA PHE A 9 13.56 5.05 13.57
C PHE A 9 13.41 3.72 14.30
N TYR A 10 13.56 3.78 15.62
CA TYR A 10 13.21 2.67 16.50
C TYR A 10 11.71 2.67 16.74
N SER A 11 11.10 1.50 16.70
CA SER A 11 9.70 1.34 16.99
C SER A 11 9.46 0.55 18.27
N ASN A 12 8.26 0.72 18.84
CA ASN A 12 7.87 0.03 20.07
C ASN A 12 7.36 -1.40 19.79
N ASP A 13 7.00 -2.12 20.86
CA ASP A 13 6.49 -3.49 20.80
C ASP A 13 5.13 -3.66 20.08
N LYS A 14 4.49 -2.56 19.64
CA LYS A 14 3.16 -2.57 18.98
C LYS A 14 3.22 -2.47 17.47
N THR A 15 4.41 -2.29 16.90
CA THR A 15 4.61 -2.25 15.45
C THR A 15 5.48 -3.43 15.01
N SER A 16 5.30 -3.86 13.77
CA SER A 16 6.17 -4.86 13.15
C SER A 16 7.07 -4.19 12.11
N ILE A 17 8.28 -4.71 11.94
CA ILE A 17 9.26 -4.24 10.94
C ILE A 17 9.46 -5.35 9.92
N ILE A 18 9.39 -4.99 8.63
CA ILE A 18 9.82 -5.84 7.52
C ILE A 18 11.17 -5.29 7.07
N ALA A 19 12.24 -6.05 7.25
CA ALA A 19 13.59 -5.64 6.88
C ALA A 19 13.80 -5.79 5.36
N SER A 20 13.19 -4.89 4.59
CA SER A 20 13.26 -4.85 3.12
C SER A 20 13.17 -3.41 2.64
N ASP A 21 13.86 -3.11 1.54
CA ASP A 21 13.77 -1.86 0.80
C ASP A 21 12.87 -1.94 -0.46
N ASP A 22 12.20 -3.07 -0.66
CA ASP A 22 11.37 -3.31 -1.84
C ASP A 22 10.12 -2.44 -1.88
N LEU A 23 10.15 -1.41 -2.73
CA LEU A 23 9.03 -0.50 -2.92
C LEU A 23 7.83 -1.16 -3.61
N TYR A 24 8.03 -2.24 -4.36
CA TYR A 24 6.93 -3.02 -4.91
C TYR A 24 6.10 -3.66 -3.79
N LEU A 25 6.77 -4.29 -2.82
CA LEU A 25 6.12 -4.85 -1.63
C LEU A 25 5.39 -3.76 -0.84
N LEU A 26 5.99 -2.58 -0.66
CA LEU A 26 5.34 -1.46 0.01
C LEU A 26 4.06 -1.01 -0.70
N GLY A 27 4.07 -0.96 -2.03
CA GLY A 27 2.90 -0.65 -2.86
C GLY A 27 1.79 -1.67 -2.68
N LEU A 28 2.13 -2.97 -2.74
CA LEU A 28 1.16 -4.05 -2.49
C LEU A 28 0.55 -3.95 -1.09
N LEU A 29 1.37 -3.81 -0.04
CA LEU A 29 0.91 -3.80 1.35
C LEU A 29 0.01 -2.61 1.68
N ASN A 30 0.09 -1.51 0.93
CA ASN A 30 -0.79 -0.34 1.09
C ASN A 30 -1.99 -0.32 0.12
N SER A 31 -2.18 -1.36 -0.68
CA SER A 31 -3.32 -1.46 -1.59
C SER A 31 -4.61 -1.90 -0.89
N GLN A 32 -5.75 -1.49 -1.45
CA GLN A 32 -7.07 -1.90 -0.97
C GLN A 32 -7.27 -3.41 -0.99
N VAL A 33 -6.71 -4.12 -1.98
CA VAL A 33 -6.84 -5.59 -2.06
C VAL A 33 -6.19 -6.28 -0.87
N LEU A 34 -4.94 -5.93 -0.54
CA LEU A 34 -4.26 -6.58 0.58
C LEU A 34 -4.82 -6.13 1.94
N ASP A 35 -5.31 -4.89 2.04
CA ASP A 35 -6.01 -4.42 3.23
C ASP A 35 -7.33 -5.18 3.45
N PHE A 36 -8.12 -5.39 2.39
CA PHE A 36 -9.31 -6.24 2.41
C PHE A 36 -9.01 -7.67 2.87
N VAL A 37 -7.97 -8.29 2.29
CA VAL A 37 -7.57 -9.65 2.70
C VAL A 37 -7.15 -9.66 4.17
N LEU A 38 -6.38 -8.67 4.61
CA LEU A 38 -5.98 -8.57 6.01
C LEU A 38 -7.20 -8.45 6.93
N HIS A 39 -8.16 -7.58 6.63
CA HIS A 39 -9.40 -7.42 7.39
C HIS A 39 -10.24 -8.71 7.43
N SER A 40 -10.15 -9.56 6.40
CA SER A 40 -10.86 -10.85 6.39
C SER A 40 -10.24 -11.90 7.32
N ILE A 41 -8.96 -11.76 7.69
CA ILE A 41 -8.23 -12.74 8.51
C ILE A 41 -7.82 -12.23 9.89
N ALA A 42 -7.71 -10.92 10.06
CA ALA A 42 -7.22 -10.30 11.28
C ALA A 42 -8.31 -10.19 12.35
N SER A 43 -7.92 -10.38 13.60
CA SER A 43 -8.77 -10.09 14.75
C SER A 43 -9.03 -8.59 14.86
N THR A 44 -10.27 -8.25 15.23
CA THR A 44 -10.65 -6.89 15.59
C THR A 44 -10.41 -6.62 17.08
N LYS A 45 -10.03 -5.38 17.40
CA LYS A 45 -9.99 -4.81 18.74
C LYS A 45 -11.28 -4.03 19.01
N ARG A 46 -11.46 -3.60 20.27
CA ARG A 46 -12.51 -2.65 20.65
C ARG A 46 -12.47 -1.43 19.72
N GLY A 47 -13.64 -1.02 19.23
CA GLY A 47 -13.77 0.12 18.32
C GLY A 47 -13.57 -0.19 16.83
N GLY A 48 -13.47 -1.47 16.43
CA GLY A 48 -13.41 -1.87 15.03
C GLY A 48 -12.02 -1.81 14.39
N TYR A 49 -10.96 -1.57 15.17
CA TYR A 49 -9.58 -1.56 14.68
C TYR A 49 -9.06 -2.98 14.42
N PHE A 50 -8.43 -3.23 13.29
CA PHE A 50 -7.81 -4.52 12.97
C PHE A 50 -6.38 -4.63 13.51
N GLU A 51 -5.97 -5.86 13.84
CA GLU A 51 -4.59 -6.15 14.27
C GLU A 51 -3.67 -6.50 13.09
N TYR A 52 -2.67 -5.68 12.82
CA TYR A 52 -1.65 -5.93 11.78
C TYR A 52 -0.45 -6.73 12.35
N LYS A 53 -0.72 -7.87 12.99
CA LYS A 53 0.32 -8.74 13.57
C LYS A 53 1.06 -9.54 12.49
N PRO A 54 2.34 -9.91 12.70
CA PRO A 54 3.10 -10.71 11.72
C PRO A 54 2.40 -12.00 11.29
N MET A 55 1.70 -12.67 12.22
CA MET A 55 0.94 -13.90 11.93
C MET A 55 -0.19 -13.72 10.89
N TYR A 56 -0.72 -12.50 10.72
CA TYR A 56 -1.71 -12.18 9.69
C TYR A 56 -1.02 -11.65 8.43
N VAL A 57 -0.05 -10.75 8.59
CA VAL A 57 0.69 -10.17 7.46
C VAL A 57 1.42 -11.24 6.65
N GLN A 58 1.99 -12.26 7.29
CA GLN A 58 2.68 -13.38 6.62
C GLN A 58 1.74 -14.27 5.78
N LYS A 59 0.43 -14.15 5.96
CA LYS A 59 -0.59 -14.90 5.19
C LYS A 59 -1.08 -14.11 3.97
N LEU A 60 -0.68 -12.86 3.81
CA LEU A 60 -1.09 -12.05 2.68
C LEU A 60 -0.55 -12.69 1.38
N PRO A 61 -1.38 -12.79 0.34
CA PRO A 61 -0.96 -13.35 -0.93
C PRO A 61 -0.08 -12.34 -1.68
N ILE A 62 1.21 -12.27 -1.39
CA ILE A 62 2.13 -11.38 -2.12
C ILE A 62 2.37 -11.97 -3.51
N ARG A 63 2.00 -11.24 -4.57
CA ARG A 63 2.25 -11.65 -5.96
C ARG A 63 3.76 -11.64 -6.22
N PRO A 64 4.42 -12.78 -6.48
CA PRO A 64 5.83 -12.78 -6.86
C PRO A 64 6.01 -12.09 -8.22
N ILE A 65 7.22 -11.65 -8.55
CA ILE A 65 7.55 -11.09 -9.87
C ILE A 65 8.55 -12.01 -10.56
N ASP A 66 8.22 -12.44 -11.77
CA ASP A 66 9.17 -13.09 -12.67
C ASP A 66 9.86 -12.02 -13.53
N PHE A 67 11.13 -11.74 -13.25
CA PHE A 67 11.88 -10.70 -13.96
C PHE A 67 12.28 -11.09 -15.39
N ASP A 68 12.20 -12.38 -15.74
CA ASP A 68 12.39 -12.84 -17.12
C ASP A 68 11.11 -12.62 -17.96
N ASN A 69 9.96 -12.41 -17.31
CA ASN A 69 8.72 -12.03 -17.98
C ASN A 69 8.64 -10.49 -18.13
N PRO A 70 8.62 -9.96 -19.38
CA PRO A 70 8.59 -8.51 -19.62
C PRO A 70 7.37 -7.80 -19.03
N THR A 71 6.23 -8.49 -18.92
CA THR A 71 5.00 -7.93 -18.34
C THR A 71 5.14 -7.76 -16.84
N ASP A 72 5.65 -8.78 -16.15
CA ASP A 72 5.88 -8.74 -14.70
C ASP A 72 6.91 -7.66 -14.36
N LYS A 73 8.03 -7.59 -15.11
CA LYS A 73 9.01 -6.51 -14.96
C LYS A 73 8.40 -5.12 -15.16
N THR A 74 7.61 -4.93 -16.21
CA THR A 74 6.95 -3.64 -16.48
C THR A 74 5.99 -3.25 -15.35
N ASN A 75 5.27 -4.21 -14.79
CA ASN A 75 4.37 -3.95 -13.68
C ASN A 75 5.12 -3.63 -12.37
N TYR A 76 6.24 -4.30 -12.13
CA TYR A 76 7.15 -3.99 -11.03
C TYR A 76 7.64 -2.54 -11.14
N ASP A 77 8.22 -2.16 -12.29
CA ASP A 77 8.76 -0.82 -12.53
C ASP A 77 7.69 0.28 -12.36
N LYS A 78 6.48 0.04 -12.87
CA LYS A 78 5.34 0.96 -12.69
C LYS A 78 4.95 1.11 -11.21
N MET A 79 4.88 0.01 -10.46
CA MET A 79 4.55 0.05 -9.04
C MET A 79 5.59 0.87 -8.27
N VAL A 80 6.87 0.58 -8.48
CA VAL A 80 7.98 1.31 -7.84
C VAL A 80 7.89 2.80 -8.15
N GLN A 81 7.67 3.18 -9.42
CA GLN A 81 7.51 4.57 -9.81
C GLN A 81 6.34 5.26 -9.09
N GLN A 82 5.18 4.61 -8.98
CA GLN A 82 4.03 5.19 -8.27
C GLN A 82 4.31 5.35 -6.77
N VAL A 83 4.99 4.38 -6.16
CA VAL A 83 5.37 4.44 -4.75
C VAL A 83 6.39 5.55 -4.49
N GLU A 84 7.37 5.76 -5.36
CA GLU A 84 8.31 6.89 -5.25
C GLU A 84 7.61 8.25 -5.34
N ILE A 85 6.64 8.38 -6.26
CA ILE A 85 5.79 9.57 -6.37
C ILE A 85 5.00 9.78 -5.07
N MET A 86 4.36 8.72 -4.55
CA MET A 86 3.60 8.76 -3.30
C MET A 86 4.48 9.22 -2.12
N LEU A 87 5.69 8.68 -1.99
CA LEU A 87 6.64 9.07 -0.95
C LEU A 87 7.03 10.54 -1.07
N THR A 88 7.32 11.01 -2.29
CA THR A 88 7.68 12.41 -2.56
C THR A 88 6.53 13.37 -2.23
N LEU A 89 5.30 13.01 -2.60
CA LEU A 89 4.11 13.82 -2.30
C LEU A 89 3.86 13.92 -0.80
N ASN A 90 3.99 12.81 -0.05
CA ASN A 90 3.84 12.81 1.39
C ASN A 90 4.91 13.66 2.09
N GLN A 91 6.16 13.63 1.63
CA GLN A 91 7.22 14.49 2.14
C GLN A 91 6.89 15.99 1.92
N LYS A 92 6.44 16.36 0.71
CA LYS A 92 6.00 17.73 0.42
C LYS A 92 4.81 18.15 1.28
N LEU A 93 3.85 17.24 1.51
CA LEU A 93 2.69 17.51 2.35
C LEU A 93 3.08 17.74 3.82
N ALA A 94 4.07 17.00 4.32
CA ALA A 94 4.54 17.12 5.70
C ALA A 94 5.12 18.51 6.01
N ILE A 95 5.82 19.13 5.05
CA ILE A 95 6.48 20.44 5.23
C ILE A 95 5.65 21.64 4.73
N SER A 96 4.55 21.40 4.00
CA SER A 96 3.70 22.47 3.47
C SER A 96 2.84 23.11 4.57
N LEU A 97 2.95 24.44 4.70
CA LEU A 97 2.26 25.24 5.73
C LEU A 97 0.95 25.86 5.23
N ASP A 98 0.80 26.04 3.91
CA ASP A 98 -0.35 26.71 3.32
C ASP A 98 -1.49 25.73 2.98
N SER A 99 -2.73 26.13 3.27
CA SER A 99 -3.90 25.26 3.13
C SER A 99 -4.19 24.87 1.68
N HIS A 100 -3.88 25.75 0.72
CA HIS A 100 -4.15 25.52 -0.69
C HIS A 100 -3.23 24.43 -1.26
N SER A 101 -1.91 24.54 -1.07
CA SER A 101 -0.94 23.54 -1.54
C SER A 101 -1.17 22.19 -0.87
N ARG A 102 -1.49 22.17 0.44
CA ARG A 102 -1.88 20.92 1.12
C ARG A 102 -3.09 20.26 0.47
N THR A 103 -4.08 21.04 0.03
CA THR A 103 -5.26 20.51 -0.67
C THR A 103 -4.89 19.92 -2.03
N VAL A 104 -4.02 20.59 -2.79
CA VAL A 104 -3.52 20.08 -4.08
C VAL A 104 -2.72 18.79 -3.89
N LEU A 105 -1.80 18.75 -2.92
CA LEU A 105 -0.99 17.58 -2.60
C LEU A 105 -1.84 16.39 -2.19
N LYS A 106 -2.87 16.60 -1.36
CA LYS A 106 -3.82 15.54 -0.98
C LYS A 106 -4.53 14.95 -2.20
N ARG A 107 -5.01 15.80 -3.13
CA ARG A 107 -5.63 15.31 -4.37
C ARG A 107 -4.67 14.49 -5.24
N GLN A 108 -3.39 14.88 -5.28
CA GLN A 108 -2.36 14.12 -5.99
C GLN A 108 -2.09 12.77 -5.31
N ILE A 109 -2.01 12.74 -3.98
CA ILE A 109 -1.90 11.52 -3.18
C ILE A 109 -3.08 10.59 -3.46
N ASP A 110 -4.32 11.10 -3.41
CA ASP A 110 -5.52 10.31 -3.69
C ASP A 110 -5.51 9.74 -5.12
N ALA A 111 -5.03 10.52 -6.10
CA ALA A 111 -4.89 10.06 -7.47
C ALA A 111 -3.84 8.95 -7.60
N THR A 112 -2.66 9.12 -6.98
CA THR A 112 -1.59 8.11 -6.97
C THR A 112 -2.01 6.84 -6.23
N ALA A 113 -2.76 6.95 -5.13
CA ALA A 113 -3.33 5.80 -4.43
C ALA A 113 -4.23 4.97 -5.38
N ARG A 114 -5.15 5.62 -6.09
CA ARG A 114 -5.99 4.94 -7.10
C ARG A 114 -5.17 4.31 -8.23
N GLN A 115 -4.06 4.92 -8.64
CA GLN A 115 -3.17 4.34 -9.66
C GLN A 115 -2.50 3.05 -9.15
N ILE A 116 -2.07 3.04 -7.89
CA ILE A 116 -1.54 1.85 -7.22
C ILE A 116 -2.62 0.77 -7.13
N ASP A 117 -3.82 1.09 -6.64
CA ASP A 117 -4.91 0.12 -6.51
C ASP A 117 -5.29 -0.49 -7.86
N ASN A 118 -5.40 0.31 -8.92
CA ASN A 118 -5.67 -0.19 -10.28
C ASN A 118 -4.59 -1.17 -10.77
N LEU A 119 -3.32 -0.88 -10.49
CA LEU A 119 -2.22 -1.78 -10.84
C LEU A 119 -2.30 -3.08 -10.04
N VAL A 120 -2.69 -3.03 -8.77
CA VAL A 120 -2.91 -4.23 -7.95
C VAL A 120 -4.10 -5.03 -8.49
N TYR A 121 -5.22 -4.40 -8.84
CA TYR A 121 -6.34 -5.11 -9.46
C TYR A 121 -5.93 -5.89 -10.71
N GLN A 122 -5.06 -5.29 -11.54
CA GLN A 122 -4.49 -5.95 -12.72
C GLN A 122 -3.55 -7.11 -12.35
N LEU A 123 -2.63 -6.90 -11.40
CA LEU A 123 -1.67 -7.92 -10.95
C LEU A 123 -2.35 -9.19 -10.42
N TYR A 124 -3.49 -9.02 -9.76
CA TYR A 124 -4.28 -10.12 -9.19
C TYR A 124 -5.45 -10.54 -10.09
N ASN A 125 -5.58 -9.96 -11.29
CA ASN A 125 -6.63 -10.25 -12.27
C ASN A 125 -8.06 -10.14 -11.71
N LEU A 126 -8.33 -9.13 -10.87
CA LEU A 126 -9.66 -8.94 -10.30
C LEU A 126 -10.66 -8.53 -11.37
N THR A 127 -11.85 -9.14 -11.31
CA THR A 127 -13.01 -8.72 -12.08
C THR A 127 -13.62 -7.45 -11.51
N LYS A 128 -14.42 -6.73 -12.32
CA LYS A 128 -15.17 -5.55 -11.85
C LYS A 128 -16.00 -5.83 -10.60
N ARG A 129 -16.63 -7.01 -10.53
CA ARG A 129 -17.44 -7.41 -9.38
C ARG A 129 -16.59 -7.60 -8.11
N GLU A 130 -15.40 -8.17 -8.24
CA GLU A 130 -14.48 -8.35 -7.11
C GLU A 130 -13.91 -7.00 -6.64
N ILE A 131 -13.56 -6.11 -7.58
CA ILE A 131 -13.15 -4.74 -7.26
C ILE A 131 -14.24 -4.03 -6.45
N GLU A 132 -15.51 -4.10 -6.90
CA GLU A 132 -16.62 -3.50 -6.14
C GLU A 132 -16.80 -4.08 -4.74
N ILE A 133 -16.52 -5.38 -4.53
CA ILE A 133 -16.58 -6.02 -3.21
C ILE A 133 -15.48 -5.46 -2.32
N VAL A 134 -14.25 -5.37 -2.84
CA VAL A 134 -13.11 -4.79 -2.13
C VAL A 134 -13.40 -3.34 -1.74
N GLU A 135 -13.81 -2.50 -2.69
CA GLU A 135 -14.04 -1.07 -2.46
C GLU A 135 -15.20 -0.79 -1.49
N LYS A 136 -16.23 -1.65 -1.43
CA LYS A 136 -17.36 -1.50 -0.49
C LYS A 136 -17.06 -1.99 0.93
N SER A 137 -15.98 -2.74 1.11
CA SER A 137 -15.61 -3.36 2.39
C SER A 137 -14.73 -2.49 3.28
N LEU A 138 -14.15 -1.43 2.72
CA LEU A 138 -13.23 -0.49 3.34
C LEU A 138 -13.94 0.84 3.65
#